data_AF-A0A7W7FQP1-F1
#
_entry.id   AF-A0A7W7FQP1-F1
#
_cell.length_a   1.000
_cell.length_b   1.000
_cell.length_c   1.000
_cell.angle_alpha   90.00
_cell.angle_beta   90.00
_cell.angle_gamma   90.00
#
_symmetry.space_group_name_H-M   'P 1'
#
loop_
_entity.id
_entity.type
_entity.pdbx_description
1 polymer ?
#
loop_
_entity_poly.entity_id
_entity_poly.type
_entity_poly.pdbx_seq_one_letter_code
_entity_poly.pdbx_strand_id
1 'polypeptide(L)'
;MSFEKADPEELGRREFLAVCVRDELAAAGLPVVPKTLASDLHPGAEVSVDPGQDAAGGVHVEWTVSPRLAHVGRRAVTSGRLDDPVVGYAYKIGEAMATAMTAILRNAGYTVAPSRDEYRINGIQVTAGPPLGSEPVWALTEEELRITASPANQADNAGNTG
;
A
#
# COMPACT_ATOMS: atom_id res chain seq x y z
N MET A 1 10.48 -3.60 28.05
CA MET A 1 10.05 -2.29 27.54
C MET A 1 8.54 -2.32 27.43
N SER A 2 7.83 -1.33 27.96
CA SER A 2 6.38 -1.21 27.80
C SER A 2 6.07 -0.63 26.43
N PHE A 3 5.17 -1.29 25.68
CA PHE A 3 4.61 -0.73 24.45
C PHE A 3 3.73 0.48 24.80
N GLU A 4 4.04 1.63 24.23
CA GLU A 4 3.25 2.85 24.37
C GLU A 4 2.58 3.17 23.04
N LYS A 5 1.27 3.35 23.08
CA LYS A 5 0.45 3.65 21.91
C LYS A 5 0.47 5.14 21.63
N ALA A 6 0.41 5.51 20.35
CA ALA A 6 0.31 6.89 19.95
C ALA A 6 -0.98 7.57 20.42
N ASP A 7 -0.89 8.88 20.64
CA ASP A 7 -2.08 9.63 21.01
C ASP A 7 -3.12 9.58 19.87
N PRO A 8 -4.40 9.81 20.17
CA PRO A 8 -5.46 9.67 19.17
C PRO A 8 -5.33 10.60 17.96
N GLU A 9 -4.72 11.79 18.14
CA GLU A 9 -4.55 12.76 17.05
C GLU A 9 -3.50 12.27 16.07
N GLU A 10 -2.36 11.82 16.57
CA GLU A 10 -1.28 11.24 15.78
C GLU A 10 -1.72 9.98 15.05
N LEU A 11 -2.50 9.10 15.71
CA LEU A 11 -3.10 7.94 15.03
C LEU A 11 -4.08 8.35 13.92
N GLY A 12 -4.87 9.40 14.14
CA GLY A 12 -5.76 9.94 13.12
C GLY A 12 -4.98 10.44 11.90
N ARG A 13 -3.86 11.14 12.11
CA ARG A 13 -2.97 11.58 11.02
C ARG A 13 -2.35 10.40 10.27
N ARG A 14 -1.92 9.36 10.98
CA ARG A 14 -1.37 8.13 10.36
C ARG A 14 -2.41 7.37 9.55
N GLU A 15 -3.64 7.22 10.06
CA GLU A 15 -4.71 6.57 9.30
C GLU A 15 -5.11 7.39 8.07
N PHE A 16 -5.16 8.72 8.17
CA PHE A 16 -5.37 9.58 7.00
C PHE A 16 -4.26 9.40 5.96
N LEU A 17 -2.99 9.44 6.38
CA LEU A 17 -1.85 9.18 5.49
C LEU A 17 -1.93 7.79 4.85
N ALA A 18 -2.32 6.76 5.60
CA ALA A 18 -2.50 5.41 5.08
C ALA A 18 -3.60 5.33 4.02
N VAL A 19 -4.69 6.09 4.15
CA VAL A 19 -5.72 6.21 3.10
C VAL A 19 -5.13 6.83 1.84
N CYS A 20 -4.44 7.97 1.94
CA CYS A 20 -3.82 8.62 0.79
C CYS A 20 -2.83 7.70 0.06
N VAL A 21 -2.01 6.95 0.81
CA VAL A 21 -1.06 5.97 0.24
C VAL A 21 -1.79 4.85 -0.51
N ARG A 22 -2.91 4.34 0.03
CA ARG A 22 -3.73 3.32 -0.64
C ARG A 22 -4.30 3.86 -1.96
N ASP A 23 -4.85 5.07 -1.93
CA ASP A 23 -5.43 5.68 -3.12
C ASP A 23 -4.36 5.91 -4.20
N GLU A 24 -3.17 6.36 -3.81
CA GLU A 24 -2.05 6.56 -4.74
C GLU A 24 -1.58 5.25 -5.39
N LEU A 25 -1.40 4.19 -4.59
CA LEU A 25 -0.99 2.88 -5.12
C LEU A 25 -2.07 2.28 -6.03
N ALA A 26 -3.35 2.48 -5.69
CA ALA A 26 -4.47 2.06 -6.53
C ALA A 26 -4.52 2.85 -7.84
N ALA A 27 -4.29 4.17 -7.82
CA ALA A 27 -4.21 5.02 -9.00
C ALA A 27 -3.03 4.64 -9.92
N ALA A 28 -1.92 4.18 -9.33
CA ALA A 28 -0.79 3.60 -10.07
C ALA A 28 -1.08 2.21 -10.69
N GLY A 29 -2.28 1.66 -10.46
CA GLY A 29 -2.71 0.37 -10.99
C GLY A 29 -2.27 -0.84 -10.18
N LEU A 30 -1.78 -0.63 -8.95
CA LEU A 30 -1.43 -1.74 -8.07
C LEU A 30 -2.67 -2.25 -7.32
N PRO A 31 -2.84 -3.58 -7.18
CA PRO A 31 -3.88 -4.12 -6.33
C PRO A 31 -3.55 -3.77 -4.87
N VAL A 32 -4.43 -3.02 -4.22
CA VAL A 32 -4.29 -2.65 -2.81
C VAL A 32 -5.18 -3.56 -1.96
N VAL A 33 -4.57 -4.23 -0.99
CA VAL A 33 -5.26 -5.19 -0.14
C VAL A 33 -5.93 -4.46 1.03
N PRO A 34 -7.24 -4.63 1.24
CA PRO A 34 -7.92 -4.08 2.41
C PRO A 34 -7.39 -4.71 3.69
N LYS A 35 -7.20 -3.91 4.75
CA LYS A 35 -6.78 -4.35 6.08
C LYS A 35 -7.69 -5.44 6.70
N THR A 36 -8.95 -5.51 6.25
CA THR A 36 -9.96 -6.46 6.77
C THR A 36 -9.89 -7.84 6.12
N LEU A 37 -9.10 -7.98 5.06
CA LEU A 37 -9.00 -9.20 4.29
C LEU A 37 -7.75 -9.94 4.72
N ALA A 38 -7.88 -11.24 5.02
CA ALA A 38 -6.72 -12.02 5.44
C ALA A 38 -5.64 -11.98 4.34
N SER A 39 -4.40 -11.67 4.74
CA SER A 39 -3.19 -11.66 3.89
C SER A 39 -3.06 -12.92 3.03
N ASP A 40 -3.60 -14.02 3.52
CA ASP A 40 -3.60 -15.36 2.92
C ASP A 40 -4.53 -15.49 1.73
N LEU A 41 -5.34 -14.48 1.42
CA LEU A 41 -6.39 -14.58 0.41
C LEU A 41 -6.08 -13.77 -0.86
N HIS A 42 -5.20 -12.76 -0.81
CA HIS A 42 -4.98 -11.86 -1.95
C HIS A 42 -3.53 -11.36 -2.08
N PRO A 43 -2.95 -11.40 -3.29
CA PRO A 43 -1.70 -10.69 -3.55
C PRO A 43 -1.95 -9.19 -3.71
N GLY A 44 -0.98 -8.36 -3.32
CA GLY A 44 -1.04 -6.92 -3.53
C GLY A 44 -0.26 -6.11 -2.51
N ALA A 45 -0.38 -4.79 -2.63
CA ALA A 45 0.18 -3.85 -1.68
C ALA A 45 -0.72 -3.79 -0.43
N GLU A 46 -0.16 -4.13 0.72
CA GLU A 46 -0.80 -3.97 2.02
C GLU A 46 -0.29 -2.69 2.68
N VAL A 47 -1.21 -1.83 3.11
CA VAL A 47 -0.89 -0.61 3.85
C VAL A 47 -1.41 -0.74 5.27
N SER A 48 -0.52 -0.70 6.25
CA SER A 48 -0.83 -0.87 7.67
C SER A 48 -0.39 0.35 8.49
N VAL A 49 -1.05 0.54 9.64
CA VAL A 49 -0.68 1.57 10.63
C VAL A 49 -0.21 0.84 11.87
N ASP A 50 1.07 1.05 12.21
CA ASP A 50 1.64 0.65 13.48
C ASP A 50 1.34 1.73 14.53
N PRO A 51 0.59 1.38 15.60
CA PRO A 51 0.15 2.36 16.57
C PRO A 51 1.21 2.67 17.63
N GLY A 52 2.41 2.10 17.59
CA GLY A 52 3.48 2.41 18.54
C GLY A 52 3.93 3.87 18.49
N GLN A 53 4.36 4.42 19.64
CA GLN A 53 5.07 5.71 19.72
C GLN A 53 6.57 5.60 19.47
N ASP A 54 7.08 4.38 19.30
CA ASP A 54 8.49 4.16 19.03
C ASP A 54 8.83 4.41 17.55
N ALA A 55 10.10 4.18 17.20
CA ALA A 55 10.59 4.33 15.83
C ALA A 55 9.99 3.33 14.82
N ALA A 56 9.33 2.26 15.30
CA ALA A 56 8.63 1.29 14.47
C ALA A 56 7.17 1.71 14.21
N GLY A 57 6.60 2.61 15.02
CA GLY A 57 5.33 3.27 14.76
C GLY A 57 5.26 3.99 13.41
N GLY A 58 4.05 4.10 12.85
CA GLY A 58 3.80 4.88 11.63
C GLY A 58 3.02 4.12 10.55
N VAL A 59 3.14 4.58 9.30
CA VAL A 59 2.48 3.97 8.14
C VAL A 59 3.49 3.09 7.41
N HIS A 60 3.11 1.83 7.19
CA HIS A 60 3.95 0.83 6.52
C HIS A 60 3.26 0.28 5.28
N VAL A 61 4.07 0.00 4.26
CA VAL A 61 3.63 -0.63 3.01
C VAL A 61 4.45 -1.89 2.78
N GLU A 62 3.78 -2.99 2.48
CA GLU A 62 4.38 -4.29 2.18
C GLU A 62 3.75 -4.91 0.94
N TRP A 63 4.51 -5.75 0.23
CA TRP A 63 3.97 -6.53 -0.88
C TRP A 63 3.66 -7.95 -0.44
N THR A 64 2.38 -8.32 -0.57
CA THR A 64 1.91 -9.68 -0.34
C THR A 64 1.94 -10.46 -1.65
N VAL A 65 2.75 -11.52 -1.68
CA VAL A 65 2.80 -12.44 -2.83
C VAL A 65 1.56 -13.33 -2.89
N SER A 66 1.37 -14.09 -3.97
CA SER A 66 0.21 -14.98 -4.08
C SER A 66 0.12 -15.97 -2.89
N PRO A 67 -1.10 -16.30 -2.42
CA PRO A 67 -1.30 -17.27 -1.33
C PRO A 67 -0.59 -18.60 -1.53
N ARG A 68 -0.54 -19.08 -2.78
CA ARG A 68 0.16 -20.31 -3.13
C ARG A 68 1.66 -20.20 -2.89
N LEU A 69 2.28 -19.11 -3.35
CA LEU A 69 3.71 -18.89 -3.15
C LEU A 69 4.04 -18.69 -1.67
N ALA A 70 3.25 -17.89 -0.96
CA ALA A 70 3.38 -17.69 0.49
C ALA A 70 3.27 -19.02 1.25
N HIS A 71 2.29 -19.86 0.91
CA HIS A 71 2.11 -21.17 1.54
C HIS A 71 3.31 -22.10 1.33
N VAL A 72 3.83 -22.21 0.10
CA VAL A 72 4.98 -23.07 -0.20
C VAL A 72 6.24 -22.54 0.48
N GLY A 73 6.48 -21.23 0.44
CA GLY A 73 7.58 -20.58 1.16
C GLY A 73 7.52 -20.83 2.66
N ARG A 74 6.37 -20.59 3.28
CA ARG A 74 6.13 -20.85 4.70
C ARG A 74 6.42 -22.31 5.06
N ARG A 75 5.97 -23.27 4.23
CA ARG A 75 6.24 -24.70 4.45
C ARG A 75 7.73 -25.05 4.36
N ALA A 76 8.49 -24.41 3.47
CA ALA A 76 9.93 -24.62 3.38
C ALA A 76 10.63 -24.12 4.65
N VAL A 77 10.30 -22.90 5.08
CA VAL A 77 10.85 -22.29 6.31
C VAL A 77 10.51 -23.10 7.55
N THR A 78 9.24 -23.48 7.76
CA THR A 78 8.83 -24.26 8.94
C THR A 78 9.41 -25.68 8.96
N SER A 79 9.84 -26.20 7.81
CA SER A 79 10.55 -27.47 7.72
C SER A 79 12.07 -27.34 7.84
N GLY A 80 12.60 -26.14 8.15
CA GLY A 80 14.04 -25.87 8.24
C GLY A 80 14.78 -25.84 6.90
N ARG A 81 14.07 -25.83 5.76
CA ARG A 81 14.67 -25.75 4.42
C ARG A 81 14.82 -24.28 4.00
N LEU A 82 15.74 -23.57 4.64
CA LEU A 82 15.96 -22.14 4.36
C LEU A 82 16.61 -21.90 2.99
N ASP A 83 17.38 -22.85 2.48
CA ASP A 83 18.00 -22.80 1.14
C ASP A 83 17.06 -23.23 0.02
N ASP A 84 15.78 -23.50 0.31
CA ASP A 84 14.79 -23.86 -0.71
C ASP A 84 14.60 -22.68 -1.68
N PRO A 85 14.76 -22.88 -3.01
CA PRO A 85 14.69 -21.80 -3.99
C PRO A 85 13.41 -20.95 -3.91
N VAL A 86 12.32 -21.52 -3.42
CA VAL A 86 11.04 -20.80 -3.24
C VAL A 86 11.15 -19.66 -2.22
N VAL A 87 11.99 -19.81 -1.18
CA VAL A 87 12.20 -18.79 -0.14
C VAL A 87 12.90 -17.59 -0.74
N GLY A 88 14.01 -17.83 -1.45
CA GLY A 88 14.74 -16.78 -2.17
C GLY A 88 13.92 -16.13 -3.29
N TYR A 89 13.06 -16.90 -3.96
CA TYR A 89 12.19 -16.38 -5.02
C TYR A 89 11.12 -15.43 -4.46
N ALA A 90 10.44 -15.80 -3.38
CA ALA A 90 9.46 -14.93 -2.72
C ALA A 90 10.11 -13.63 -2.21
N TYR A 91 11.31 -13.74 -1.65
CA TYR A 91 12.10 -12.60 -1.20
C TYR A 91 12.39 -11.60 -2.33
N LYS A 92 12.91 -12.09 -3.46
CA LYS A 92 13.24 -11.25 -4.63
C LYS A 92 12.03 -10.56 -5.23
N ILE A 93 10.86 -11.21 -5.21
CA ILE A 93 9.61 -10.55 -5.62
C ILE A 93 9.27 -9.40 -4.66
N GLY A 94 9.37 -9.64 -3.34
CA GLY A 94 9.15 -8.60 -2.35
C GLY A 94 10.07 -7.40 -2.53
N GLU A 95 11.37 -7.63 -2.76
CA GLU A 95 12.36 -6.58 -3.03
C GLU A 95 12.06 -5.78 -4.30
N ALA A 96 11.72 -6.47 -5.39
CA ALA A 96 11.36 -5.82 -6.66
C ALA A 96 10.11 -4.94 -6.50
N MET A 97 9.09 -5.45 -5.82
CA MET A 97 7.85 -4.71 -5.58
C MET A 97 8.03 -3.56 -4.59
N ALA A 98 8.84 -3.73 -3.55
CA ALA A 98 9.20 -2.65 -2.63
C ALA A 98 9.92 -1.50 -3.37
N THR A 99 10.82 -1.86 -4.30
CA THR A 99 11.49 -0.88 -5.16
C THR A 99 10.50 -0.13 -6.05
N ALA A 100 9.56 -0.84 -6.68
CA ALA A 100 8.53 -0.24 -7.53
C ALA A 100 7.60 0.70 -6.75
N MET A 101 7.05 0.24 -5.61
CA MET A 101 6.18 1.05 -4.75
C MET A 101 6.91 2.28 -4.19
N THR A 102 8.18 2.13 -3.82
CA THR A 102 9.03 3.26 -3.40
C THR A 102 9.14 4.31 -4.50
N ALA A 103 9.38 3.89 -5.74
CA ALA A 103 9.51 4.81 -6.87
C ALA A 103 8.18 5.53 -7.16
N ILE A 104 7.05 4.81 -7.13
CA ILE A 104 5.70 5.37 -7.32
C ILE A 104 5.41 6.43 -6.25
N LEU A 105 5.56 6.07 -4.96
CA LEU A 105 5.27 6.98 -3.85
C LEU A 105 6.17 8.22 -3.87
N ARG A 106 7.47 8.05 -4.17
CA ARG A 106 8.38 9.21 -4.30
C ARG A 106 7.98 10.13 -5.45
N ASN A 107 7.59 9.56 -6.59
CA ASN A 107 7.14 10.35 -7.74
C ASN A 107 5.85 11.12 -7.43
N ALA A 108 4.99 10.57 -6.57
CA ALA A 108 3.80 11.23 -6.05
C ALA A 108 4.09 12.22 -4.89
N GLY A 109 5.36 12.44 -4.53
CA GLY A 109 5.77 13.42 -3.53
C GLY A 109 5.81 12.92 -2.08
N TYR A 110 5.60 11.62 -1.83
CA TYR A 110 5.71 11.04 -0.49
C TYR A 110 7.16 10.88 -0.05
N THR A 111 7.40 11.04 1.25
CA THR A 111 8.68 10.69 1.86
C THR A 111 8.63 9.26 2.38
N VAL A 112 9.52 8.42 1.84
CA VAL A 112 9.57 6.98 2.15
C VAL A 112 10.99 6.51 2.48
N ALA A 113 11.08 5.60 3.43
CA ALA A 113 12.31 4.95 3.87
C ALA A 113 12.10 3.43 3.96
N PRO A 114 13.17 2.62 3.92
CA PRO A 114 13.08 1.21 4.32
C PRO A 114 12.50 1.09 5.73
N SER A 115 11.63 0.10 5.96
CA SER A 115 11.12 -0.17 7.30
C SER A 115 12.28 -0.51 8.23
N ARG A 116 12.19 -0.01 9.46
CA ARG A 116 13.16 -0.31 10.53
C ARG A 116 12.78 -1.56 11.33
N ASP A 117 11.66 -2.17 10.97
CA ASP A 117 11.17 -3.40 11.58
C ASP A 117 11.87 -4.61 10.96
N GLU A 118 12.60 -5.36 11.79
CA GLU A 118 13.33 -6.56 11.39
C GLU A 118 12.40 -7.68 10.86
N TYR A 119 11.11 -7.64 11.21
CA TYR A 119 10.11 -8.57 10.70
C TYR A 119 9.57 -8.14 9.32
N ARG A 120 9.88 -6.93 8.86
CA ARG A 120 9.43 -6.34 7.59
C ARG A 120 10.61 -6.11 6.65
N ILE A 121 11.29 -7.19 6.29
CA ILE A 121 12.56 -7.13 5.52
C ILE A 121 12.42 -6.36 4.19
N ASN A 122 11.25 -6.41 3.56
CA ASN A 122 10.92 -5.65 2.34
C ASN A 122 9.89 -4.53 2.58
N GLY A 123 9.67 -4.15 3.84
CA GLY A 123 8.71 -3.12 4.20
C GLY A 123 9.20 -1.72 3.87
N ILE A 124 8.25 -0.84 3.57
CA ILE A 124 8.49 0.57 3.33
C ILE A 124 7.77 1.36 4.43
N GLN A 125 8.48 2.25 5.10
CA GLN A 125 7.87 3.22 6.01
C GLN A 125 7.58 4.52 5.27
N VAL A 126 6.34 5.00 5.34
CA VAL A 126 5.92 6.30 4.82
C VAL A 126 5.93 7.29 5.97
N THR A 127 6.82 8.28 5.91
CA THR A 127 7.03 9.23 7.00
C THR A 127 6.34 10.57 6.77
N ALA A 128 6.01 10.89 5.52
CA ALA A 128 5.25 12.10 5.18
C ALA A 128 4.52 11.94 3.85
N GLY A 129 3.35 12.58 3.74
CA GLY A 129 2.63 12.77 2.48
C GLY A 129 3.24 13.87 1.60
N PRO A 130 2.68 14.11 0.41
CA PRO A 130 3.06 15.24 -0.44
C PRO A 130 2.85 16.59 0.28
N PRO A 131 3.49 17.67 -0.21
CA PRO A 131 3.35 19.01 0.38
C PRO A 131 1.88 19.41 0.54
N LEU A 132 1.56 20.08 1.65
CA LEU A 132 0.19 20.53 1.96
C LEU A 132 -0.41 21.34 0.80
N GLY A 133 -1.65 21.02 0.42
CA GLY A 133 -2.36 21.65 -0.69
C GLY A 133 -2.01 21.10 -2.08
N SER A 134 -1.14 20.07 -2.17
CA SER A 134 -0.92 19.35 -3.42
C SER A 134 -2.05 18.36 -3.63
N GLU A 135 -2.82 18.54 -4.70
CA GLU A 135 -3.77 17.51 -5.15
C GLU A 135 -2.99 16.35 -5.79
N PRO A 136 -3.49 15.10 -5.69
CA PRO A 136 -2.95 14.00 -6.44
C PRO A 136 -2.95 14.31 -7.93
N VAL A 137 -1.91 13.89 -8.66
CA VAL A 137 -1.77 14.16 -10.11
C VAL A 137 -2.92 13.55 -10.92
N TRP A 138 -3.55 12.51 -10.39
CA TRP A 138 -4.69 11.82 -10.99
C TRP A 138 -6.05 12.35 -10.52
N ALA A 139 -6.09 13.39 -9.67
CA ALA A 139 -7.33 14.02 -9.27
C ALA A 139 -8.00 14.69 -10.48
N LEU A 140 -9.32 14.50 -10.62
CA LEU A 140 -10.08 15.21 -11.64
C LEU A 140 -10.09 16.70 -11.31
N THR A 141 -9.79 17.52 -12.31
CA THR A 141 -9.95 18.97 -12.20
C THR A 141 -11.42 19.34 -12.04
N GLU A 142 -11.70 20.54 -11.50
CA GLU A 142 -13.07 21.05 -11.41
C GLU A 142 -13.78 21.09 -12.77
N GLU A 143 -13.03 21.33 -13.84
CA GLU A 143 -13.56 21.36 -15.20
C GLU A 143 -14.00 19.96 -15.66
N GLU A 144 -13.19 18.94 -15.42
CA GLU A 144 -13.51 17.54 -15.75
C GLU A 144 -14.69 17.01 -14.93
N LEU A 145 -14.79 17.41 -13.65
CA LEU A 145 -15.95 17.10 -12.81
C LEU A 145 -17.24 17.71 -13.35
N ARG A 146 -17.20 18.95 -13.89
CA ARG A 146 -18.38 19.57 -14.50
C ARG A 146 -18.80 18.89 -15.80
N ILE A 147 -17.83 18.45 -16.61
CA ILE A 147 -18.10 17.75 -17.87
C ILE A 147 -18.74 16.38 -17.62
N THR A 148 -18.22 15.62 -16.65
CA THR A 148 -18.77 14.31 -16.27
C THR A 148 -20.16 14.41 -15.60
N ALA A 149 -20.43 15.51 -14.89
CA ALA A 149 -21.73 15.78 -14.27
C ALA A 149 -22.78 16.37 -15.23
N SER A 150 -22.44 16.69 -16.47
CA SER A 150 -23.36 17.33 -17.43
C SER A 150 -24.42 16.33 -17.94
N PRO A 151 -25.72 16.69 -17.97
CA PRO A 151 -26.81 15.80 -18.42
C PRO A 151 -26.67 15.31 -19.87
N ALA A 152 -25.90 16.03 -20.71
CA ALA A 152 -25.68 15.66 -22.12
C ALA A 152 -24.92 14.33 -22.26
N ASN A 153 -24.00 14.00 -21.34
CA ASN A 153 -23.25 12.73 -21.36
C ASN A 153 -24.04 11.54 -20.77
N GLN A 154 -25.19 11.79 -20.14
CA GLN A 154 -26.03 10.75 -19.54
C GLN A 154 -27.02 10.15 -20.56
N ALA A 155 -27.33 10.88 -21.64
CA ALA A 155 -28.23 10.43 -22.70
C ALA A 155 -27.58 9.40 -23.65
N ASP A 156 -26.26 9.42 -23.81
CA ASP A 156 -25.55 8.55 -24.76
C ASP A 156 -25.33 7.12 -24.22
N ASN A 157 -25.35 6.90 -22.90
CA ASN A 157 -25.17 5.57 -22.30
C ASN A 157 -26.47 4.76 -22.15
N ALA A 158 -27.63 5.36 -22.37
CA ALA A 158 -28.92 4.67 -22.32
C ALA A 158 -29.36 4.05 -23.66
N GLY A 159 -28.56 4.21 -24.72
CA GLY A 159 -28.91 3.84 -26.10
C GLY A 159 -28.37 2.51 -26.62
N ASN A 160 -27.53 1.78 -25.88
CA ASN A 160 -26.86 0.58 -26.40
C ASN A 160 -27.22 -0.72 -25.64
N THR A 161 -28.51 -1.06 -25.63
CA THR A 161 -28.97 -2.44 -25.48
C THR A 161 -29.92 -2.74 -26.65
N GLY A 162 -29.34 -3.17 -27.77
CA GLY A 162 -30.04 -3.74 -28.91
C GLY A 162 -29.46 -5.11 -29.24
#